data_AF-A0A7X5Q394-F1
#
_entry.id   AF-A0A7X5Q394-F1
#
_cell.length_a   1.000
_cell.length_b   1.000
_cell.length_c   1.000
_cell.angle_alpha   90.00
_cell.angle_beta   90.00
_cell.angle_gamma   90.00
#
_symmetry.space_group_name_H-M   'P 1'
#
loop_
_entity.id
_entity.type
_entity.pdbx_description
1 polymer ?
#
loop_
_entity_poly.entity_id
_entity_poly.type
_entity_poly.pdbx_seq_one_letter_code
_entity_poly.pdbx_strand_id
1 'polypeptide(L)'
;MSDDNKNKPGPKKGFPGGFLILILAAVLTFFSIQSMHKDKTGKVSFSHQVEHLVNLDLIQKDNNKKIALNDNLVTFSGKFKDQTSDDAKSRYRFLELLNTNNQLTIEQASLEQEVAGLRSGVDRSADWFLNLSGISIPSRGYVVVNSSYDMPGSDNAVVVQSITDRQIINLRELKNNFRVASSPPVQLDRYGNELHTLIKEFRSPNLGIGNEA
;
A
#
# COMPACT_ATOMS: atom_id res chain seq x y z
N MET A 1 -53.32 23.43 96.10
CA MET A 1 -52.41 22.51 95.40
C MET A 1 -53.26 21.68 94.46
N SER A 2 -52.78 21.53 93.24
CA SER A 2 -53.58 21.40 92.02
C SER A 2 -53.63 19.97 91.51
N ASP A 3 -54.82 19.59 91.03
CA ASP A 3 -55.16 18.47 90.14
C ASP A 3 -56.44 18.92 89.42
N ASP A 4 -56.79 18.61 88.17
CA ASP A 4 -56.20 17.91 87.03
C ASP A 4 -57.16 18.33 85.89
N ASN A 5 -56.69 18.66 84.67
CA ASN A 5 -57.57 18.48 83.51
C ASN A 5 -56.82 18.27 82.20
N LYS A 6 -57.12 17.10 81.63
CA LYS A 6 -56.51 16.45 80.48
C LYS A 6 -57.14 16.95 79.18
N ASN A 7 -56.31 17.21 78.17
CA ASN A 7 -56.73 17.16 76.77
C ASN A 7 -55.72 16.29 75.99
N LYS A 8 -56.18 15.16 75.44
CA LYS A 8 -55.43 14.27 74.52
C LYS A 8 -55.95 14.45 73.08
N PRO A 9 -55.08 14.51 72.06
CA PRO A 9 -55.42 14.09 70.70
C PRO A 9 -54.78 12.73 70.36
N GLY A 10 -55.47 11.94 69.54
CA GLY A 10 -55.15 10.52 69.24
C GLY A 10 -53.98 10.28 68.28
N PRO A 11 -53.53 9.01 68.14
CA PRO A 11 -52.34 8.64 67.37
C PRO A 11 -52.63 8.51 65.85
N LYS A 12 -51.85 9.21 65.02
CA LYS A 12 -51.80 9.01 63.56
C LYS A 12 -50.92 7.80 63.24
N LYS A 13 -51.48 6.86 62.46
CA LYS A 13 -50.87 5.62 61.99
C LYS A 13 -49.76 5.94 60.97
N GLY A 14 -48.49 5.81 61.36
CA GLY A 14 -47.33 5.97 60.47
C GLY A 14 -47.11 4.71 59.63
N PHE A 15 -46.89 4.87 58.33
CA PHE A 15 -46.50 3.78 57.44
C PHE A 15 -45.15 3.18 57.89
N PRO A 16 -44.99 1.85 57.92
CA PRO A 16 -43.79 1.22 58.46
C PRO A 16 -42.60 1.40 57.51
N GLY A 17 -41.59 2.16 57.96
CA GLY A 17 -40.36 2.44 57.19
C GLY A 17 -39.57 1.20 56.74
N GLY A 18 -39.82 0.02 57.32
CA GLY A 18 -39.21 -1.24 56.90
C GLY A 18 -39.64 -1.71 55.50
N PHE A 19 -40.84 -1.34 55.03
CA PHE A 19 -41.32 -1.74 53.70
C PHE A 19 -40.54 -1.03 52.57
N LEU A 20 -40.17 0.24 52.77
CA LEU A 20 -39.35 0.98 51.80
C LEU A 20 -37.92 0.43 51.71
N ILE A 21 -37.35 -0.03 52.82
CA ILE A 21 -36.01 -0.64 52.83
C ILE A 21 -36.02 -1.98 52.09
N LEU A 22 -37.06 -2.79 52.25
CA LEU A 22 -37.22 -4.05 51.51
C LEU A 22 -37.37 -3.82 50.00
N ILE A 23 -38.14 -2.82 49.59
CA ILE A 23 -38.27 -2.45 48.17
C ILE A 23 -36.93 -1.98 47.60
N LEU A 24 -36.19 -1.13 48.34
CA LEU A 24 -34.90 -0.64 47.89
C LEU A 24 -33.88 -1.77 47.73
N ALA A 25 -33.85 -2.72 48.67
CA ALA A 25 -33.00 -3.91 48.60
C ALA A 25 -33.36 -4.81 47.40
N ALA A 26 -34.65 -5.02 47.13
CA ALA A 26 -35.10 -5.79 45.98
C ALA A 26 -34.70 -5.11 44.65
N VAL A 27 -34.84 -3.79 44.55
CA VAL A 27 -34.44 -3.01 43.37
C VAL A 27 -32.93 -3.08 43.14
N LEU A 28 -32.11 -2.95 44.20
CA LEU A 28 -30.65 -3.07 44.11
C LEU A 28 -30.21 -4.49 43.68
N THR A 29 -30.90 -5.51 44.18
CA THR A 29 -30.64 -6.91 43.79
C THR A 29 -30.99 -7.14 42.33
N PHE A 30 -32.14 -6.62 41.87
CA PHE A 30 -32.58 -6.69 40.48
C PHE A 30 -31.62 -5.94 39.53
N PHE A 31 -31.17 -4.74 39.90
CA PHE A 31 -30.16 -3.99 39.13
C PHE A 31 -28.81 -4.70 39.09
N SER A 32 -28.39 -5.35 40.17
CA SER A 32 -27.14 -6.13 40.20
C SER A 32 -27.20 -7.32 39.24
N ILE A 33 -28.33 -8.03 39.19
CA ILE A 33 -28.55 -9.16 38.26
C ILE A 33 -28.58 -8.68 36.80
N GLN A 34 -29.24 -7.55 36.51
CA GLN A 34 -29.26 -6.98 35.16
C GLN A 34 -27.89 -6.46 34.71
N SER A 35 -27.11 -5.87 35.61
CA SER A 35 -25.77 -5.34 35.30
C SER A 35 -24.79 -6.45 34.89
N MET A 36 -24.93 -7.65 35.44
CA MET A 36 -24.08 -8.81 35.10
C MET A 36 -24.44 -9.49 33.76
N HIS A 37 -25.58 -9.16 33.15
CA HIS A 37 -26.04 -9.79 31.90
C HIS A 37 -25.85 -8.92 30.65
N LYS A 38 -25.18 -7.77 30.76
CA LYS A 38 -24.88 -6.90 29.61
C LYS A 38 -23.63 -7.40 28.85
N ASP A 39 -23.65 -8.68 28.45
CA ASP A 39 -22.62 -9.27 27.62
C ASP A 39 -22.68 -8.67 26.21
N LYS A 40 -21.59 -8.03 25.78
CA LYS A 40 -21.40 -7.54 24.41
C LYS A 40 -21.34 -8.75 23.47
N THR A 41 -22.48 -9.13 22.93
CA THR A 41 -22.60 -10.21 21.94
C THR A 41 -22.31 -9.64 20.54
N GLY A 42 -21.28 -10.18 19.89
CA GLY A 42 -20.98 -9.91 18.49
C GLY A 42 -21.67 -10.94 17.60
N LYS A 43 -22.39 -10.50 16.56
CA LYS A 43 -22.99 -11.39 15.56
C LYS A 43 -22.12 -11.38 14.31
N VAL A 44 -21.66 -12.55 13.88
CA VAL A 44 -20.86 -12.71 12.64
C VAL A 44 -21.62 -13.62 11.70
N SER A 45 -21.87 -13.13 10.48
CA SER A 45 -22.77 -13.77 9.50
C SER A 45 -22.05 -14.70 8.52
N PHE A 46 -20.71 -14.69 8.51
CA PHE A 46 -19.91 -15.44 7.54
C PHE A 46 -18.90 -16.35 8.23
N SER A 47 -18.79 -17.60 7.76
CA SER A 47 -17.88 -18.62 8.33
C SER A 47 -16.40 -18.22 8.30
N HIS A 48 -15.93 -17.61 7.21
CA HIS A 48 -14.53 -17.21 7.07
C HIS A 48 -14.09 -16.16 8.10
N GLN A 49 -15.00 -15.26 8.51
CA GLN A 49 -14.71 -14.26 9.55
C GLN A 49 -14.53 -14.91 10.93
N VAL A 50 -15.24 -16.01 11.19
CA VAL A 50 -15.13 -16.77 12.44
C VAL A 50 -13.83 -17.55 12.48
N GLU A 51 -13.34 -18.06 11.35
CA GLU A 51 -12.03 -18.70 11.26
C GLU A 51 -10.92 -17.74 11.70
N HIS A 52 -10.98 -16.46 11.30
CA HIS A 52 -10.01 -15.46 11.75
C HIS A 52 -10.09 -15.19 13.25
N LEU A 53 -11.30 -15.14 13.83
CA LEU A 53 -11.49 -14.95 15.28
C LEU A 53 -11.04 -16.16 16.11
N VAL A 54 -11.20 -17.37 15.58
CA VAL A 54 -10.69 -18.62 16.17
C VAL A 54 -9.16 -18.70 16.06
N ASN A 55 -8.60 -18.37 14.89
CA ASN A 55 -7.16 -18.42 14.63
C ASN A 55 -6.38 -17.41 15.49
N LEU A 56 -6.97 -16.23 15.71
CA LEU A 56 -6.44 -15.20 16.61
C LEU A 56 -6.80 -15.44 18.08
N ASP A 57 -7.44 -16.57 18.43
CA ASP A 57 -7.79 -16.95 19.81
C ASP A 57 -8.60 -15.86 20.57
N LEU A 58 -9.42 -15.10 19.84
CA LEU A 58 -10.16 -13.95 20.36
C LEU A 58 -11.49 -14.32 21.01
N ILE A 59 -11.95 -15.56 20.84
CA ILE A 59 -13.26 -16.05 21.33
C ILE A 59 -13.10 -17.15 22.36
N GLN A 60 -14.03 -17.20 23.32
CA GLN A 60 -14.13 -18.27 24.30
C GLN A 60 -14.75 -19.50 23.64
N LYS A 61 -13.96 -20.56 23.47
CA LYS A 61 -14.36 -21.78 22.73
C LYS A 61 -15.64 -22.42 23.28
N ASP A 62 -15.82 -22.40 24.59
CA ASP A 62 -16.96 -23.03 25.27
C ASP A 62 -18.30 -22.30 25.05
N ASN A 63 -18.25 -21.03 24.62
CA ASN A 63 -19.43 -20.20 24.40
C ASN A 63 -19.82 -20.09 22.91
N ASN A 64 -19.16 -20.84 22.03
CA ASN A 64 -19.43 -20.80 20.60
C ASN A 64 -20.67 -21.63 20.25
N LYS A 65 -21.69 -20.97 19.72
CA LYS A 65 -22.89 -21.60 19.16
C LYS A 65 -22.99 -21.29 17.67
N LYS A 66 -23.14 -22.34 16.86
CA LYS A 66 -23.43 -22.27 15.44
C LYS A 66 -24.93 -22.53 15.23
N ILE A 67 -25.65 -21.57 14.67
CA ILE A 67 -27.07 -21.70 14.34
C ILE A 67 -27.18 -21.61 12.81
N ALA A 68 -27.56 -22.72 12.17
CA ALA A 68 -27.89 -22.72 10.75
C ALA A 68 -29.36 -22.29 10.61
N LEU A 69 -29.60 -21.10 10.05
CA LEU A 69 -30.93 -20.53 9.95
C LEU A 69 -31.61 -20.84 8.60
N ASN A 70 -30.86 -21.31 7.58
CA ASN A 70 -31.30 -21.92 6.30
C ASN A 70 -30.05 -22.38 5.48
N ASP A 71 -30.26 -23.06 4.35
CA ASP A 71 -29.25 -23.79 3.53
C ASP A 71 -27.98 -23.02 3.11
N ASN A 72 -27.91 -21.69 3.27
CA ASN A 72 -26.71 -20.91 2.94
C ASN A 72 -26.31 -19.86 4.00
N LEU A 73 -26.99 -19.81 5.16
CA LEU A 73 -26.73 -18.77 6.17
C LEU A 73 -26.47 -19.39 7.54
N VAL A 74 -25.19 -19.49 7.85
CA VAL A 74 -24.68 -19.93 9.15
C VAL A 74 -24.46 -18.70 10.02
N THR A 75 -25.27 -18.56 11.07
CA THR A 75 -25.04 -17.53 12.10
C THR A 75 -24.16 -18.11 13.19
N PHE A 76 -23.03 -17.45 13.46
CA PHE A 76 -22.19 -17.77 14.61
C PHE A 76 -22.41 -16.74 15.71
N SER A 77 -22.60 -17.24 16.93
CA SER A 77 -22.63 -16.45 18.16
C SER A 77 -21.56 -16.98 19.10
N GLY A 78 -20.71 -16.10 19.61
CA GLY A 78 -19.66 -16.44 20.57
C GLY A 78 -19.34 -15.26 21.47
N LYS A 79 -18.67 -15.53 22.59
CA LYS A 79 -18.20 -14.50 23.52
C LYS A 79 -16.74 -14.21 23.26
N PHE A 80 -16.38 -12.94 23.13
CA PHE A 80 -14.97 -12.54 23.07
C PHE A 80 -14.29 -12.81 24.41
N LYS A 81 -13.00 -13.12 24.39
CA LYS A 81 -12.20 -13.13 25.62
C LYS A 81 -12.09 -11.70 26.17
N ASP A 82 -12.15 -11.57 27.49
CA ASP A 82 -12.03 -10.26 28.15
C ASP A 82 -10.63 -9.66 28.00
N GLN A 83 -9.62 -10.50 27.78
CA GLN A 83 -8.23 -10.10 27.51
C GLN A 83 -7.66 -10.90 26.34
N THR A 84 -6.85 -10.25 25.52
CA THR A 84 -6.09 -10.91 24.45
C THR A 84 -4.93 -11.70 25.06
N SER A 85 -4.84 -12.98 24.72
CA SER A 85 -3.72 -13.82 25.12
C SER A 85 -2.43 -13.34 24.46
N ASP A 86 -1.28 -13.61 25.07
CA ASP A 86 0.00 -13.24 24.47
C ASP A 86 0.27 -14.03 23.17
N ASP A 87 -0.28 -15.25 23.06
CA ASP A 87 -0.27 -16.04 21.83
C ASP A 87 -1.09 -15.34 20.72
N ALA A 88 -2.29 -14.82 21.02
CA ALA A 88 -3.09 -14.04 20.09
C ALA A 88 -2.34 -12.81 19.55
N LYS A 89 -1.68 -12.06 20.45
CA LYS A 89 -0.85 -10.89 20.07
C LYS A 89 0.31 -11.30 19.17
N SER A 90 0.98 -12.41 19.51
CA SER A 90 2.12 -12.92 18.73
C SER A 90 1.69 -13.37 17.33
N ARG A 91 0.56 -14.08 17.21
CA ARG A 91 -0.01 -14.50 15.92
C ARG A 91 -0.44 -13.30 15.08
N TYR A 92 -1.08 -12.31 15.69
CA TYR A 92 -1.47 -11.09 14.99
C TYR A 92 -0.24 -10.38 14.42
N ARG A 93 0.80 -10.18 15.24
CA ARG A 93 2.07 -9.58 14.79
C ARG A 93 2.74 -10.40 13.69
N PHE A 94 2.70 -11.72 13.78
CA PHE A 94 3.22 -12.59 12.73
C PHE A 94 2.47 -12.40 11.41
N LEU A 95 1.15 -12.36 11.44
CA LEU A 95 0.33 -12.14 10.24
C LEU A 95 0.56 -10.76 9.62
N GLU A 96 0.74 -9.74 10.46
CA GLU A 96 1.11 -8.40 10.02
C GLU A 96 2.47 -8.41 9.32
N LEU A 97 3.50 -9.00 9.94
CA LEU A 97 4.83 -9.12 9.34
C LEU A 97 4.81 -9.94 8.04
N LEU A 98 4.02 -11.01 7.99
CA LEU A 98 3.84 -11.82 6.79
C LEU A 98 3.18 -11.01 5.66
N ASN A 99 2.14 -10.24 5.99
CA ASN A 99 1.49 -9.38 5.02
C ASN A 99 2.44 -8.29 4.51
N THR A 100 3.17 -7.63 5.40
CA THR A 100 4.19 -6.63 5.03
C THR A 100 5.28 -7.25 4.15
N ASN A 101 5.76 -8.44 4.48
CA ASN A 101 6.75 -9.15 3.67
C ASN A 101 6.22 -9.43 2.25
N ASN A 102 4.97 -9.91 2.14
CA ASN A 102 4.34 -10.15 0.84
C ASN A 102 4.20 -8.84 0.02
N GLN A 103 3.78 -7.75 0.67
CA GLN A 103 3.67 -6.44 0.02
C GLN A 103 5.03 -5.95 -0.49
N LEU A 104 6.06 -6.00 0.35
CA LEU A 104 7.43 -5.61 -0.02
C LEU A 104 7.98 -6.49 -1.15
N THR A 105 7.67 -7.78 -1.17
CA THR A 105 8.09 -8.69 -2.24
C THR A 105 7.45 -8.32 -3.58
N ILE A 106 6.16 -7.98 -3.57
CA ILE A 106 5.44 -7.54 -4.77
C ILE A 106 6.01 -6.20 -5.27
N GLU A 107 6.24 -5.25 -4.35
CA GLU A 107 6.80 -3.94 -4.67
C GLU A 107 8.22 -4.07 -5.24
N GLN A 108 9.06 -4.90 -4.63
CA GLN A 108 10.40 -5.20 -5.13
C GLN A 108 10.35 -5.74 -6.56
N ALA A 109 9.51 -6.75 -6.83
CA ALA A 109 9.39 -7.32 -8.16
C ALA A 109 8.90 -6.29 -9.20
N SER A 110 7.97 -5.41 -8.81
CA SER A 110 7.49 -4.32 -9.67
C SER A 110 8.60 -3.32 -9.99
N LEU A 111 9.38 -2.90 -8.99
CA LEU A 111 10.48 -1.96 -9.16
C LEU A 111 11.61 -2.55 -10.00
N GLU A 112 11.94 -3.84 -9.81
CA GLU A 112 12.92 -4.54 -10.64
C GLU A 112 12.51 -4.55 -12.12
N GLN A 113 11.22 -4.79 -12.40
CA GLN A 113 10.69 -4.74 -13.76
C GLN A 113 10.74 -3.32 -14.34
N GLU A 114 10.43 -2.30 -13.54
CA GLU A 114 10.51 -0.89 -13.96
C GLU A 114 11.96 -0.49 -14.29
N VAL A 115 12.92 -0.84 -13.43
CA VAL A 115 14.35 -0.59 -13.66
C VAL A 115 14.83 -1.28 -14.93
N ALA A 116 14.42 -2.53 -15.17
CA ALA A 116 14.76 -3.24 -16.41
C ALA A 116 14.18 -2.54 -17.65
N GLY A 117 12.94 -2.04 -17.57
CA GLY A 117 12.30 -1.26 -18.64
C GLY A 117 13.03 0.06 -18.92
N LEU A 118 13.39 0.80 -17.86
CA LEU A 118 14.14 2.05 -17.95
C LEU A 118 15.53 1.83 -18.55
N ARG A 119 16.23 0.77 -18.14
CA ARG A 119 17.54 0.40 -18.69
C ARG A 119 17.48 0.17 -20.20
N SER A 120 16.50 -0.60 -20.66
CA SER A 120 16.28 -0.81 -22.10
C SER A 120 15.95 0.50 -22.84
N GLY A 121 15.27 1.44 -22.18
CA GLY A 121 15.07 2.79 -22.69
C GLY A 121 16.38 3.56 -22.85
N VAL A 122 17.21 3.59 -21.81
CA VAL A 122 18.52 4.25 -21.81
C VAL A 122 19.44 3.66 -22.89
N ASP A 123 19.49 2.33 -23.02
CA ASP A 123 20.29 1.66 -24.06
C ASP A 123 19.88 2.11 -25.47
N ARG A 124 18.57 2.16 -25.75
CA ARG A 124 18.05 2.62 -27.05
C ARG A 124 18.34 4.09 -27.30
N SER A 125 18.13 4.94 -26.31
CA SER A 125 18.43 6.38 -26.42
C SER A 125 19.92 6.64 -26.62
N ALA A 126 20.77 5.89 -25.93
CA ALA A 126 22.22 5.98 -26.08
C ALA A 126 22.70 5.49 -27.44
N ASP A 127 22.19 4.35 -27.93
CA ASP A 127 22.43 3.86 -29.30
C ASP A 127 22.04 4.93 -30.33
N TRP A 128 20.88 5.54 -30.17
CA TRP A 128 20.39 6.60 -31.05
C TRP A 128 21.28 7.84 -31.02
N PHE A 129 21.66 8.30 -29.82
CA PHE A 129 22.54 9.45 -29.65
C PHE A 129 23.92 9.24 -30.26
N LEU A 130 24.51 8.07 -30.04
CA LEU A 130 25.83 7.73 -30.57
C LEU A 130 25.80 7.64 -32.10
N ASN A 131 24.73 7.06 -32.67
CA ASN A 131 24.51 7.05 -34.11
C ASN A 131 24.39 8.48 -34.68
N LEU A 132 23.56 9.34 -34.09
CA LEU A 132 23.38 10.71 -34.59
C LEU A 132 24.62 11.59 -34.42
N SER A 133 25.34 11.44 -33.32
CA SER A 133 26.56 12.23 -33.06
C SER A 133 27.75 11.75 -33.88
N GLY A 134 27.76 10.48 -34.29
CA GLY A 134 28.88 9.85 -34.97
C GLY A 134 30.11 9.74 -34.07
N ILE A 135 29.96 9.71 -32.75
CA ILE A 135 31.06 9.54 -31.80
C ILE A 135 31.55 8.10 -31.86
N SER A 136 32.86 7.91 -32.01
CA SER A 136 33.48 6.58 -31.97
C SER A 136 33.49 6.06 -30.53
N ILE A 137 33.01 4.83 -30.34
CA ILE A 137 33.02 4.16 -29.05
C ILE A 137 34.46 3.76 -28.71
N PRO A 138 34.99 4.14 -27.54
CA PRO A 138 36.32 3.70 -27.11
C PRO A 138 36.32 2.20 -26.78
N SER A 139 37.49 1.56 -26.75
CA SER A 139 37.60 0.10 -26.50
C SER A 139 37.00 -0.38 -25.17
N ARG A 140 36.83 0.52 -24.20
CA ARG A 140 36.18 0.25 -22.90
C ARG A 140 34.67 0.48 -22.90
N GLY A 141 34.09 0.89 -24.03
CA GLY A 141 32.68 1.26 -24.15
C GLY A 141 32.39 2.71 -23.74
N TYR A 142 31.23 3.20 -24.16
CA TYR A 142 30.72 4.52 -23.79
C TYR A 142 29.85 4.40 -22.54
N VAL A 143 30.30 5.00 -21.43
CA VAL A 143 29.59 4.94 -20.15
C VAL A 143 28.46 5.97 -20.14
N VAL A 144 27.22 5.49 -20.05
CA VAL A 144 26.01 6.32 -19.98
C VAL A 144 25.56 6.48 -18.53
N VAL A 145 25.58 5.38 -17.79
CA VAL A 145 25.27 5.34 -16.36
C VAL A 145 26.46 4.69 -15.64
N ASN A 146 26.95 5.36 -14.61
CA ASN A 146 28.11 4.93 -13.84
C ASN A 146 27.74 3.79 -12.87
N SER A 147 28.71 2.94 -12.53
CA SER A 147 28.60 1.87 -11.52
C SER A 147 28.34 2.38 -10.10
N SER A 148 28.40 3.69 -9.85
CA SER A 148 27.96 4.28 -8.57
C SER A 148 26.49 4.02 -8.24
N TYR A 149 25.68 3.64 -9.23
CA TYR A 149 24.26 3.30 -9.07
C TYR A 149 24.01 1.79 -8.94
N ASP A 150 25.06 0.97 -8.94
CA ASP A 150 24.93 -0.48 -8.74
C ASP A 150 24.43 -0.76 -7.31
N MET A 151 23.49 -1.68 -7.21
CA MET A 151 22.96 -2.13 -5.91
C MET A 151 23.51 -3.53 -5.60
N PRO A 152 23.52 -3.96 -4.33
CA PRO A 152 23.93 -5.32 -3.99
C PRO A 152 23.09 -6.36 -4.76
N GLY A 153 23.72 -7.06 -5.70
CA GLY A 153 23.06 -8.07 -6.52
C GLY A 153 22.48 -7.57 -7.85
N SER A 154 22.61 -6.29 -8.20
CA SER A 154 22.21 -5.77 -9.52
C SER A 154 23.19 -4.75 -10.11
N ASP A 155 23.66 -5.04 -11.32
CA ASP A 155 24.49 -4.13 -12.12
C ASP A 155 23.57 -3.16 -12.89
N ASN A 156 23.48 -1.93 -12.41
CA ASN A 156 22.68 -0.86 -13.00
C ASN A 156 23.50 0.05 -13.93
N ALA A 157 24.82 -0.12 -13.95
CA ALA A 157 25.70 0.53 -14.91
C ALA A 157 25.27 0.21 -16.35
N VAL A 158 25.29 1.24 -17.19
CA VAL A 158 24.98 1.14 -18.62
C VAL A 158 26.20 1.57 -19.41
N VAL A 159 26.82 0.59 -20.08
CA VAL A 159 28.01 0.79 -20.91
C VAL A 159 27.72 0.27 -22.31
N VAL A 160 27.67 1.18 -23.27
CA VAL A 160 27.43 0.84 -24.67
C VAL A 160 28.76 0.39 -25.30
N GLN A 161 28.84 -0.89 -25.67
CA GLN A 161 30.05 -1.46 -26.29
C GLN A 161 29.99 -1.42 -27.82
N SER A 162 28.80 -1.53 -28.39
CA SER A 162 28.55 -1.51 -29.82
C SER A 162 27.28 -0.74 -30.12
N ILE A 163 27.28 -0.01 -31.24
CA ILE A 163 26.08 0.61 -31.80
C ILE A 163 25.49 -0.28 -32.88
N THR A 164 24.19 -0.17 -33.08
CA THR A 164 23.50 -0.79 -34.21
C THR A 164 23.92 -0.08 -35.49
N ASP A 165 24.37 -0.83 -36.51
CA ASP A 165 24.64 -0.26 -37.83
C ASP A 165 23.33 0.22 -38.46
N ARG A 166 23.12 1.54 -38.41
CA ARG A 166 21.97 2.20 -39.04
C ARG A 166 22.48 3.18 -40.09
N GLN A 167 21.80 3.20 -41.23
CA GLN A 167 22.05 4.21 -42.27
C GLN A 167 21.41 5.54 -41.88
N ILE A 168 21.97 6.20 -40.87
CA ILE A 168 21.53 7.51 -40.38
C ILE A 168 22.61 8.53 -40.70
N ILE A 169 22.19 9.70 -41.18
CA ILE A 169 23.09 10.84 -41.35
C ILE A 169 23.56 11.27 -39.97
N ASN A 170 24.88 11.22 -39.74
CA ASN A 170 25.46 11.63 -38.47
C ASN A 170 26.11 13.01 -38.55
N LEU A 171 26.24 13.67 -37.40
CA LEU A 171 26.79 15.02 -37.27
C LEU A 171 28.24 15.11 -37.78
N ARG A 172 29.02 14.04 -37.61
CA ARG A 172 30.42 13.98 -38.07
C ARG A 172 30.50 14.02 -39.59
N GLU A 173 29.71 13.21 -40.28
CA GLU A 173 29.59 13.19 -41.74
C GLU A 173 29.08 14.51 -42.26
N LEU A 174 28.01 15.05 -41.65
CA LEU A 174 27.45 16.34 -42.06
C LEU A 174 28.50 17.46 -41.94
N LYS A 175 29.24 17.52 -40.83
CA LYS A 175 30.33 18.50 -40.64
C LYS A 175 31.43 18.38 -41.70
N ASN A 176 31.75 17.16 -42.14
CA ASN A 176 32.71 16.95 -43.22
C ASN A 176 32.14 17.39 -44.58
N ASN A 177 30.86 17.13 -44.83
CA ASN A 177 30.16 17.49 -46.06
C ASN A 177 29.96 19.01 -46.21
N PHE A 178 29.90 19.76 -45.11
CA PHE A 178 29.79 21.22 -45.14
C PHE A 178 30.91 21.90 -45.96
N ARG A 179 32.14 21.40 -45.85
CA ARG A 179 33.30 21.92 -46.59
C ARG A 179 33.16 21.72 -48.10
N VAL A 180 32.49 20.65 -48.51
CA VAL A 180 32.30 20.28 -49.93
C VAL A 180 31.08 21.00 -50.51
N ALA A 181 30.01 21.14 -49.72
CA ALA A 181 28.76 21.77 -50.12
C ALA A 181 28.85 23.29 -50.35
N SER A 182 29.98 23.93 -50.00
CA SER A 182 30.18 25.37 -50.12
C SER A 182 30.38 25.88 -51.56
N SER A 183 30.47 25.01 -52.57
CA SER A 183 30.80 25.42 -53.96
C SER A 183 29.63 25.31 -54.95
N PRO A 184 28.82 24.23 -55.00
CA PRO A 184 27.67 24.14 -55.92
C PRO A 184 26.31 24.31 -55.21
N PRO A 185 25.34 25.07 -55.78
CA PRO A 185 24.03 25.31 -55.15
C PRO A 185 23.23 24.02 -54.87
N VAL A 186 23.35 23.01 -55.74
CA VAL A 186 22.67 21.71 -55.57
C VAL A 186 23.16 20.95 -54.33
N GLN A 187 24.44 21.11 -53.97
CA GLN A 187 25.00 20.44 -52.78
C GLN A 187 24.61 21.17 -51.49
N LEU A 188 24.36 22.48 -51.57
CA LEU A 188 23.87 23.28 -50.45
C LEU A 188 22.44 22.90 -50.07
N ASP A 189 21.55 22.71 -51.05
CA ASP A 189 20.16 22.28 -50.80
C ASP A 189 20.11 20.88 -50.17
N ARG A 190 20.94 19.95 -50.68
CA ARG A 190 21.08 18.61 -50.10
C ARG A 190 21.57 18.69 -48.65
N TYR A 191 22.62 19.47 -48.39
CA TYR A 191 23.14 19.69 -47.04
C TYR A 191 22.07 20.27 -46.10
N GLY A 192 21.28 21.24 -46.57
CA GLY A 192 20.18 21.83 -45.81
C GLY A 192 19.12 20.81 -45.41
N ASN A 193 18.73 19.92 -46.34
CA ASN A 193 17.80 18.84 -46.06
C ASN A 193 18.38 17.81 -45.06
N GLU A 194 19.65 17.42 -45.24
CA GLU A 194 20.33 16.49 -44.34
C GLU A 194 20.46 17.08 -42.92
N LEU A 195 20.75 18.38 -42.80
CA LEU A 195 20.78 19.11 -41.53
C LEU A 195 19.39 19.17 -40.89
N HIS A 196 18.35 19.46 -41.66
CA HIS A 196 16.99 19.50 -41.14
C HIS A 196 16.55 18.13 -40.61
N THR A 197 16.83 17.06 -41.36
CA THR A 197 16.60 15.68 -40.90
C THR A 197 17.36 15.40 -39.61
N LEU A 198 18.65 15.75 -39.54
CA LEU A 198 19.45 15.55 -38.33
C LEU A 198 18.85 16.29 -37.11
N ILE A 199 18.42 17.55 -37.28
CA ILE A 199 17.76 18.33 -36.22
C ILE A 199 16.46 17.66 -35.77
N LYS A 200 15.66 17.16 -36.71
CA LYS A 200 14.41 16.45 -36.41
C LYS A 200 14.70 15.17 -35.61
N GLU A 201 15.72 14.40 -35.99
CA GLU A 201 16.10 13.19 -35.27
C GLU A 201 16.65 13.51 -33.87
N PHE A 202 17.40 14.61 -33.70
CA PHE A 202 17.83 15.09 -32.38
C PHE A 202 16.68 15.56 -31.47
N ARG A 203 15.56 15.97 -32.06
CA ARG A 203 14.34 16.34 -31.34
C ARG A 203 13.37 15.18 -31.16
N SER A 204 13.67 14.02 -31.73
CA SER A 204 12.78 12.87 -31.65
C SER A 204 12.67 12.35 -30.21
N PRO A 205 11.51 11.77 -29.83
CA PRO A 205 11.33 11.14 -28.52
C PRO A 205 12.26 9.93 -28.32
N ASN A 206 12.86 9.40 -29.39
CA ASN A 206 13.82 8.29 -29.34
C ASN A 206 15.08 8.62 -28.54
N LEU A 207 15.43 9.89 -28.36
CA LEU A 207 16.54 10.32 -27.50
C LEU A 207 16.17 10.48 -26.03
N GLY A 208 14.88 10.38 -25.69
CA GLY A 208 14.39 10.65 -24.34
C GLY A 208 14.45 12.13 -23.93
N ILE A 209 14.74 13.06 -24.87
CA ILE A 209 14.83 14.51 -24.60
C ILE A 209 13.52 15.25 -24.98
N GLY A 210 12.54 14.58 -25.60
CA GLY A 210 11.28 15.19 -26.02
C GLY A 210 10.06 14.53 -25.40
N ASN A 211 9.46 15.20 -24.41
CA ASN A 211 8.03 15.07 -24.10
C ASN A 211 7.30 16.16 -24.88
N GLU A 212 7.20 16.02 -26.20
CA GLU A 212 6.29 16.86 -26.98
C GLU A 212 5.16 15.95 -27.47
N ALA A 213 4.07 16.00 -26.70
CA ALA A 213 2.73 15.72 -27.18
C ALA A 213 2.31 16.76 -28.23
#